data_AF-A0A527GLR3-F1
#
_entry.id   AF-A0A527GLR3-F1
#
_cell.length_a   1.000
_cell.length_b   1.000
_cell.length_c   1.000
_cell.angle_alpha   90.00
_cell.angle_beta   90.00
_cell.angle_gamma   90.00
#
_symmetry.space_group_name_H-M   'P 1'
#
loop_
_entity.id
_entity.type
_entity.pdbx_description
1 polymer ?
#
loop_
_entity_poly.entity_id
_entity_poly.type
_entity_poly.pdbx_seq_one_letter_code
_entity_poly.pdbx_strand_id
1 'polypeptide(L)'
;LCTEAIEAAMPILKDAGIPVITIGVRTESLTDRRAKTGWPVYRLGPRGDDERNAIASALTHLWQNELFAIIDDGTIYGREIVETLRAAAEQAALKPVFVDTFRPQLDNQIGMIGRLKKAGATHVF
;
A
#
# COMPACT_ATOMS: atom_id res chain seq x y z
N LEU A 1 1.07 -16.47 9.65
CA LEU A 1 2.54 -16.40 9.50
C LEU A 1 2.91 -14.94 9.35
N CYS A 2 3.71 -14.38 10.27
CA CYS A 2 4.21 -13.01 10.17
C CYS A 2 5.62 -12.98 9.56
N THR A 3 6.11 -11.79 9.20
CA THR A 3 7.42 -11.59 8.57
C THR A 3 8.55 -12.06 9.47
N GLU A 4 8.48 -11.78 10.78
CA GLU A 4 9.52 -12.15 11.74
C GLU A 4 9.67 -13.67 11.84
N ALA A 5 8.54 -14.39 11.85
CA ALA A 5 8.54 -15.84 11.98
C ALA A 5 9.17 -16.53 10.76
N ILE A 6 8.85 -16.06 9.55
CA ILE A 6 9.44 -16.65 8.34
C ILE A 6 10.93 -16.30 8.25
N GLU A 7 11.32 -15.05 8.53
CA GLU A 7 12.73 -14.64 8.48
C GLU A 7 13.59 -15.42 9.48
N ALA A 8 13.07 -15.70 10.68
CA ALA A 8 13.74 -16.54 11.67
C ALA A 8 13.90 -18.01 11.23
N ALA A 9 12.94 -18.54 10.46
CA ALA A 9 12.98 -19.93 9.98
C ALA A 9 13.87 -20.13 8.75
N MET A 10 14.07 -19.10 7.92
CA MET A 10 14.77 -19.23 6.63
C MET A 10 16.21 -19.76 6.73
N PRO A 11 17.05 -19.37 7.70
CA PRO A 11 18.38 -19.94 7.84
C PRO A 11 18.35 -21.48 8.02
N ILE A 12 17.51 -21.97 8.92
CA ILE A 12 17.39 -23.41 9.23
C ILE A 12 16.86 -24.19 8.02
N LEU A 13 15.83 -23.67 7.35
CA LEU A 13 15.21 -24.33 6.20
C LEU A 13 16.13 -24.30 4.98
N LYS A 14 16.92 -23.24 4.79
CA LYS A 14 17.96 -23.17 3.77
C LYS A 14 19.03 -24.23 3.98
N ASP A 15 19.56 -24.35 5.21
CA ASP A 15 20.62 -25.32 5.53
C ASP A 15 20.13 -26.77 5.36
N ALA A 16 18.83 -27.01 5.60
CA ALA A 16 18.18 -28.29 5.34
C ALA A 16 17.79 -28.54 3.87
N GLY A 17 18.01 -27.58 2.97
CA GLY A 17 17.62 -27.68 1.56
C GLY A 17 16.11 -27.71 1.31
N ILE A 18 15.31 -27.17 2.25
CA ILE A 18 13.84 -27.20 2.19
C ILE A 18 13.33 -25.91 1.53
N PRO A 19 12.66 -25.98 0.36
CA PRO A 19 12.01 -24.83 -0.24
C PRO A 19 10.75 -24.43 0.54
N VAL A 20 10.49 -23.12 0.60
CA VAL A 20 9.36 -22.56 1.35
C VAL A 20 8.44 -21.79 0.39
N ILE A 21 7.15 -22.10 0.45
CA ILE A 21 6.11 -21.37 -0.28
C ILE A 21 5.25 -20.63 0.74
N THR A 22 5.22 -19.30 0.68
CA THR A 22 4.39 -18.45 1.55
C THR A 22 3.21 -17.87 0.79
N ILE A 23 2.07 -17.77 1.48
CA ILE A 23 0.82 -17.25 0.92
C ILE A 23 0.54 -15.84 1.47
N GLY A 24 0.88 -15.57 2.73
CA GLY A 24 0.43 -14.39 3.47
C GLY A 24 1.50 -13.35 3.82
N VAL A 25 2.80 -13.64 3.65
CA VAL A 25 3.86 -12.68 3.99
C VAL A 25 4.10 -11.75 2.81
N ARG A 26 3.67 -10.49 2.95
CA ARG A 26 3.69 -9.48 1.88
C ARG A 26 4.90 -8.55 1.92
N THR A 27 5.73 -8.59 2.97
CA THR A 27 6.92 -7.74 3.06
C THR A 27 7.83 -7.94 1.84
N GLU A 28 8.13 -6.82 1.17
CA GLU A 28 8.88 -6.75 -0.09
C GLU A 28 10.24 -7.48 0.04
N SER A 29 10.98 -7.13 1.10
CA SER A 29 12.36 -7.55 1.40
C SER A 29 12.57 -9.07 1.44
N LEU A 30 11.53 -9.85 1.75
CA LEU A 30 11.63 -11.30 1.91
C LEU A 30 12.16 -11.99 0.65
N THR A 31 11.73 -11.55 -0.55
CA THR A 31 12.24 -12.09 -1.81
C THR A 31 13.28 -11.18 -2.48
N ASP A 32 13.26 -9.86 -2.23
CA ASP A 32 14.23 -8.93 -2.83
C ASP A 32 15.65 -9.25 -2.41
N ARG A 33 15.80 -9.74 -1.17
CA ARG A 33 17.10 -10.12 -0.63
C ARG A 33 17.56 -11.50 -1.08
N ARG A 34 16.82 -12.22 -1.94
CA ARG A 34 17.15 -13.59 -2.37
C ARG A 34 18.56 -13.72 -2.93
N ALA A 35 19.03 -12.76 -3.72
CA ALA A 35 20.39 -12.75 -4.25
C ALA A 35 21.46 -12.65 -3.15
N LYS A 36 21.16 -11.96 -2.04
CA LYS A 36 22.06 -11.76 -0.90
C LYS A 36 21.97 -12.90 0.12
N THR A 37 20.77 -13.42 0.38
CA THR A 37 20.54 -14.43 1.43
C THR A 37 20.64 -15.86 0.92
N GLY A 38 20.34 -16.09 -0.36
CA GLY A 38 20.18 -17.41 -0.94
C GLY A 38 18.99 -18.18 -0.35
N TRP A 39 18.00 -17.49 0.25
CA TRP A 39 16.85 -18.16 0.84
C TRP A 39 15.96 -18.83 -0.23
N PRO A 40 15.58 -20.11 -0.07
CA PRO A 40 14.75 -20.83 -1.02
C PRO A 40 13.25 -20.53 -0.82
N VAL A 41 12.90 -19.24 -0.73
CA VAL A 41 11.54 -18.77 -0.46
C VAL A 41 10.86 -18.28 -1.74
N TYR A 42 9.60 -18.70 -1.90
CA TYR A 42 8.71 -18.32 -3.00
C TYR A 42 7.40 -17.81 -2.39
N ARG A 43 6.76 -16.84 -3.04
CA ARG A 43 5.45 -16.32 -2.62
C ARG A 43 4.40 -16.58 -3.69
N LEU A 44 3.19 -16.90 -3.25
CA LEU A 44 2.00 -16.97 -4.11
C LEU A 44 1.11 -15.73 -3.97
N GLY A 45 1.21 -15.01 -2.85
CA GLY A 45 0.52 -13.74 -2.64
C GLY A 45 1.30 -12.56 -3.24
N PRO A 46 0.61 -11.45 -3.53
CA PRO A 46 1.24 -10.23 -4.02
C PRO A 46 2.16 -9.63 -2.96
N ARG A 47 3.15 -8.88 -3.44
CA ARG A 47 4.00 -8.04 -2.61
C ARG A 47 3.17 -6.92 -1.96
N GLY A 48 3.74 -6.26 -0.95
CA GLY A 48 3.15 -5.06 -0.35
C GLY A 48 3.05 -3.92 -1.36
N ASP A 49 4.10 -3.71 -2.15
CA ASP A 49 4.16 -2.68 -3.18
C ASP A 49 3.25 -2.92 -4.39
N ASP A 50 2.93 -4.18 -4.71
CA ASP A 50 2.03 -4.50 -5.82
C ASP A 50 0.66 -3.81 -5.68
N GLU A 51 0.12 -3.73 -4.46
CA GLU A 51 -1.17 -3.10 -4.19
C GLU A 51 -1.14 -1.60 -4.39
N ARG A 52 -0.18 -0.91 -3.76
CA ARG A 52 -0.03 0.55 -3.91
C ARG A 52 0.27 0.94 -5.36
N ASN A 53 1.06 0.14 -6.08
CA ASN A 53 1.36 0.37 -7.50
C ASN A 53 0.13 0.13 -8.38
N ALA A 54 -0.66 -0.91 -8.10
CA ALA A 54 -1.91 -1.17 -8.83
C ALA A 54 -2.93 -0.06 -8.62
N ILE A 55 -3.10 0.42 -7.39
CA ILE A 55 -3.98 1.55 -7.05
C ILE A 55 -3.52 2.81 -7.79
N ALA A 56 -2.24 3.16 -7.67
CA ALA A 56 -1.67 4.32 -8.34
C ALA A 56 -1.92 4.27 -9.85
N SER A 57 -1.55 3.17 -10.51
CA SER A 57 -1.74 3.01 -11.95
C SER A 57 -3.21 3.07 -12.37
N ALA A 58 -4.10 2.39 -11.65
CA ALA A 58 -5.51 2.32 -12.01
C ALA A 58 -6.20 3.67 -11.82
N LEU A 59 -6.02 4.32 -10.67
CA LEU A 59 -6.74 5.55 -10.35
C LEU A 59 -6.21 6.75 -11.15
N THR A 60 -4.91 6.85 -11.42
CA THR A 60 -4.40 7.92 -12.32
C THR A 60 -4.94 7.79 -13.73
N HIS A 61 -5.30 6.57 -14.17
CA HIS A 61 -5.95 6.37 -15.46
C HIS A 61 -7.45 6.71 -15.40
N LEU A 62 -8.15 6.25 -14.37
CA LEU A 62 -9.60 6.42 -14.24
C LEU A 62 -10.02 7.86 -13.89
N TRP A 63 -9.19 8.63 -13.18
CA TRP A 63 -9.57 9.92 -12.60
C TRP A 63 -9.02 11.14 -13.35
N GLN A 64 -8.60 10.97 -14.60
CA GLN A 64 -8.00 12.06 -15.39
C GLN A 64 -8.90 13.32 -15.50
N ASN A 65 -10.22 13.14 -15.50
CA ASN A 65 -11.19 14.21 -15.64
C ASN A 65 -12.08 14.38 -14.39
N GLU A 66 -11.68 13.81 -13.27
CA GLU A 66 -12.48 13.76 -12.05
C GLU A 66 -11.94 14.70 -10.98
N LEU A 67 -12.84 15.24 -10.15
CA LEU A 67 -12.46 15.96 -8.94
C LEU A 67 -12.28 14.94 -7.82
N PHE A 68 -11.04 14.50 -7.59
CA PHE A 68 -10.77 13.44 -6.63
C PHE A 68 -10.11 13.94 -5.33
N ALA A 69 -10.37 13.22 -4.24
CA ALA A 69 -9.72 13.39 -2.96
C ALA A 69 -8.89 12.15 -2.60
N ILE A 70 -7.84 12.36 -1.80
CA ILE A 70 -6.98 11.30 -1.26
C ILE A 70 -7.03 11.38 0.27
N ILE A 71 -7.37 10.27 0.94
CA ILE A 71 -7.51 10.21 2.39
C ILE A 71 -6.79 9.00 2.96
N ASP A 72 -6.06 9.17 4.07
CA ASP A 72 -5.48 8.06 4.83
C ASP A 72 -6.02 7.97 6.26
N ASP A 73 -5.73 6.85 6.93
CA ASP A 73 -6.17 6.53 8.29
C ASP A 73 -5.13 6.90 9.38
N GLY A 74 -4.02 7.52 8.99
CA GLY A 74 -2.92 7.88 9.87
C GLY A 74 -1.99 6.73 10.24
N THR A 75 -2.17 5.54 9.67
CA THR A 75 -1.22 4.44 9.84
C THR A 75 -0.05 4.57 8.86
N ILE A 76 1.05 3.86 9.13
CA ILE A 76 2.17 3.80 8.17
C ILE A 76 1.70 3.13 6.87
N TYR A 77 0.90 2.07 6.99
CA TYR A 77 0.34 1.35 5.85
C TYR A 77 -0.51 2.27 4.95
N GLY A 78 -1.49 2.97 5.53
CA GLY A 78 -2.35 3.89 4.79
C GLY A 78 -1.56 5.01 4.12
N ARG A 79 -0.62 5.62 4.86
CA ARG A 79 0.25 6.68 4.33
C ARG A 79 1.09 6.22 3.13
N GLU A 80 1.68 5.04 3.18
CA GLU A 80 2.50 4.54 2.07
C GLU A 80 1.67 4.36 0.79
N ILE A 81 0.43 3.88 0.90
CA ILE A 81 -0.46 3.72 -0.25
C ILE A 81 -0.84 5.09 -0.83
N VAL A 82 -1.32 6.01 0.01
CA VAL A 82 -1.76 7.33 -0.49
C VAL A 82 -0.63 8.18 -1.03
N GLU A 83 0.58 8.08 -0.47
CA GLU A 83 1.74 8.81 -0.99
C GLU A 83 2.19 8.26 -2.34
N THR A 84 2.08 6.95 -2.55
CA THR A 84 2.33 6.33 -3.86
C THR A 84 1.32 6.83 -4.90
N LEU A 85 0.03 6.85 -4.55
CA LEU A 85 -1.02 7.40 -5.41
C LEU A 85 -0.81 8.90 -5.69
N ARG A 86 -0.51 9.69 -4.66
CA ARG A 86 -0.27 11.14 -4.78
C ARG A 86 0.91 11.43 -5.68
N ALA A 87 2.02 10.69 -5.53
CA ALA A 87 3.20 10.83 -6.38
C ALA A 87 2.91 10.46 -7.84
N ALA A 88 2.15 9.38 -8.08
CA ALA A 88 1.75 8.99 -9.43
C ALA A 88 0.79 10.01 -10.07
N ALA A 89 -0.17 10.55 -9.31
CA ALA A 89 -1.06 11.60 -9.77
C ALA A 89 -0.27 12.87 -10.16
N GLU A 90 0.70 13.28 -9.34
CA GLU A 90 1.58 14.41 -9.63
C GLU A 90 2.39 14.20 -10.92
N GLN A 91 2.96 13.00 -11.12
CA GLN A 91 3.65 12.64 -12.37
C GLN A 91 2.73 12.67 -13.60
N ALA A 92 1.44 12.36 -13.42
CA ALA A 92 0.41 12.45 -14.45
C ALA A 92 -0.18 13.87 -14.60
N ALA A 93 0.37 14.87 -13.91
CA ALA A 93 -0.14 16.25 -13.85
C ALA A 93 -1.60 16.35 -13.34
N LEU A 94 -2.05 15.36 -12.57
CA LEU A 94 -3.34 15.35 -11.88
C LEU A 94 -3.18 15.95 -10.48
N LYS A 95 -4.15 16.75 -10.06
CA LYS A 95 -4.12 17.40 -8.73
C LYS A 95 -5.37 17.03 -7.94
N PRO A 96 -5.22 16.41 -6.75
CA PRO A 96 -6.37 16.19 -5.88
C PRO A 96 -6.97 17.52 -5.44
N VAL A 97 -8.31 17.59 -5.39
CA VAL A 97 -9.02 18.77 -4.86
C VAL A 97 -8.99 18.82 -3.33
N PHE A 98 -8.68 17.69 -2.69
CA PHE A 98 -8.63 17.56 -1.24
C PHE A 98 -7.70 16.43 -0.83
N VAL A 99 -6.90 16.67 0.21
CA VAL A 99 -6.06 15.65 0.86
C VAL A 99 -6.23 15.82 2.36
N ASP A 100 -6.50 14.74 3.08
CA ASP A 100 -6.68 14.78 4.54
C ASP A 100 -6.40 13.41 5.16
N THR A 101 -6.27 13.38 6.47
CA THR A 101 -6.12 12.13 7.24
C THR A 101 -7.31 12.02 8.18
N PHE A 102 -8.13 10.98 8.04
CA PHE A 102 -9.23 10.75 8.98
C PHE A 102 -8.68 10.16 10.27
N ARG A 103 -9.40 10.35 11.39
CA ARG A 103 -8.95 9.88 12.71
C ARG A 103 -9.83 8.72 13.18
N PRO A 104 -9.40 7.46 13.07
CA PRO A 104 -10.26 6.30 13.31
C PRO A 104 -10.91 6.25 14.69
N GLN A 105 -10.30 6.87 15.71
CA GLN A 105 -10.77 6.84 17.10
C GLN A 105 -11.82 7.93 17.43
N LEU A 106 -12.19 8.80 16.50
CA LEU A 106 -13.26 9.77 16.73
C LEU A 106 -14.63 9.09 16.62
N ASP A 107 -15.58 9.50 17.47
CA ASP A 107 -16.98 9.02 17.45
C ASP A 107 -17.66 9.21 16.09
N ASN A 108 -17.22 10.20 15.31
CA ASN A 108 -17.66 10.42 13.93
C ASN A 108 -16.64 11.23 13.11
N GLN A 109 -16.80 11.21 11.79
CA GLN A 109 -15.96 11.95 10.83
C GLN A 109 -16.72 13.11 10.15
N ILE A 110 -17.81 13.62 10.75
CA ILE A 110 -18.72 14.60 10.10
C ILE A 110 -17.96 15.85 9.63
N GLY A 111 -17.00 16.32 10.42
CA GLY A 111 -16.18 17.48 10.06
C GLY A 111 -15.36 17.28 8.79
N MET A 112 -14.76 16.09 8.61
CA MET A 112 -14.01 15.75 7.39
C MET A 112 -14.96 15.63 6.19
N ILE A 113 -16.10 14.95 6.35
CA ILE A 113 -17.12 14.82 5.30
C ILE A 113 -17.63 16.19 4.84
N GLY A 114 -17.83 17.13 5.78
CA GLY A 114 -18.19 18.51 5.47
C GLY A 114 -17.13 19.23 4.62
N ARG A 115 -15.85 19.02 4.92
CA ARG A 115 -14.73 19.57 4.12
C ARG A 115 -14.65 18.95 2.73
N LEU A 116 -14.80 17.63 2.61
CA LEU A 116 -14.84 16.93 1.32
C LEU A 116 -15.96 17.47 0.42
N LYS A 117 -17.17 17.60 0.98
CA LYS A 117 -18.32 18.16 0.26
C LYS A 117 -18.05 19.58 -0.20
N LYS A 118 -17.44 20.41 0.66
CA LYS A 118 -17.06 21.80 0.31
C LYS A 118 -15.99 21.85 -0.77
N ALA A 119 -15.06 20.90 -0.80
CA ALA A 119 -14.03 20.78 -1.84
C ALA A 119 -14.58 20.28 -3.19
N GLY A 120 -15.81 19.74 -3.21
CA GLY A 120 -16.47 19.29 -4.44
C GLY A 120 -15.92 17.96 -4.97
N ALA A 121 -15.30 17.14 -4.12
CA ALA A 121 -14.80 15.83 -4.52
C ALA A 121 -15.95 14.92 -5.00
N THR A 122 -15.84 14.39 -6.22
CA THR A 122 -16.75 13.40 -6.81
C THR A 122 -16.25 11.98 -6.58
N HIS A 123 -14.93 11.82 -6.41
CA HIS A 123 -14.25 10.55 -6.13
C HIS A 123 -13.36 10.68 -4.91
N VAL A 124 -13.23 9.62 -4.13
CA VAL A 124 -12.42 9.59 -2.91
C VAL A 124 -11.70 8.24 -2.85
N PHE A 125 -10.38 8.28 -2.64
CA PHE A 125 -9.58 7.13 -2.25
C PHE A 125 -9.27 7.23 -0.76
#